data_AF-A0A549ST12-F1
#
_entry.id   AF-A0A549ST12-F1
#
_cell.length_a   1.000
_cell.length_b   1.000
_cell.length_c   1.000
_cell.angle_alpha   90.00
_cell.angle_beta   90.00
_cell.angle_gamma   90.00
#
_symmetry.space_group_name_H-M   'P 1'
#
loop_
_entity.id
_entity.type
_entity.pdbx_description
1 polymer ?
#
loop_
_entity_poly.entity_id
_entity_poly.type
_entity_poly.pdbx_seq_one_letter_code
_entity_poly.pdbx_strand_id
1 'polypeptide(L)' 'MERYIILGDVDRPGETFEVEVLALDERVLKVAVPNTIVQFSLFRRGRAYEGALGGRIFRFMPTAADTQKRIRENIQK' A
#
# COMPACT_ATOMS: atom_id res chain seq x y z
N MET A 1 -11.35 -3.21 10.08
CA MET A 1 -10.39 -3.20 8.96
C MET A 1 -9.00 -2.98 9.54
N GLU A 2 -7.95 -3.61 9.03
CA GLU A 2 -6.59 -3.18 9.39
C GLU A 2 -6.40 -1.90 8.61
N ARG A 3 -6.45 -0.80 9.35
CA ARG A 3 -6.45 0.54 8.77
C ARG A 3 -5.05 0.93 8.33
N TYR A 4 -4.04 0.17 8.75
CA TYR A 4 -2.63 0.48 8.58
C TYR A 4 -1.90 -0.67 7.88
N ILE A 5 -0.93 -0.31 7.04
CA ILE A 5 0.00 -1.24 6.39
C ILE A 5 1.42 -0.78 6.64
N ILE A 6 2.37 -1.71 6.52
CA ILE A 6 3.79 -1.42 6.57
C ILE A 6 4.36 -1.33 5.16
N LEU A 7 4.95 -0.19 4.84
CA LEU A 7 5.76 0.01 3.65
C LEU A 7 7.22 -0.31 3.97
N GLY A 8 7.92 -0.98 3.06
CA GLY A 8 9.38 -1.15 3.13
C GLY A 8 10.10 -0.09 2.31
N ASP A 9 11.15 0.51 2.87
CA ASP A 9 12.05 1.39 2.12
C ASP A 9 12.92 0.54 1.16
N VAL A 10 12.87 0.86 -0.13
CA VAL A 10 13.57 0.08 -1.17
C VAL A 10 15.08 0.31 -1.13
N ASP A 11 15.51 1.51 -0.75
CA ASP A 11 16.92 1.90 -0.71
C ASP A 11 17.57 1.53 0.63
N ARG A 12 16.76 1.30 1.67
CA ARG A 12 17.20 0.97 3.03
C ARG A 12 16.56 -0.32 3.56
N PRO A 13 17.13 -1.49 3.25
CA PRO A 13 16.61 -2.76 3.71
C PRO A 13 16.46 -2.79 5.24
N GLY A 14 15.24 -3.02 5.72
CA GLY A 14 14.90 -3.06 7.15
C GLY A 14 14.30 -1.77 7.71
N GLU A 15 14.40 -0.63 7.00
CA GLU A 15 13.60 0.54 7.33
C GLU A 15 12.15 0.34 6.84
N THR A 16 11.20 0.66 7.71
CA THR A 16 9.78 0.48 7.46
C THR A 16 9.00 1.73 7.82
N PHE A 17 7.82 1.90 7.21
CA PHE A 17 6.96 3.04 7.44
C PHE A 17 5.49 2.60 7.49
N GLU A 18 4.85 2.84 8.63
CA GLU A 18 3.44 2.52 8.84
C GLU A 18 2.56 3.65 8.30
N VAL A 19 1.54 3.29 7.51
CA VAL A 19 0.64 4.26 6.86
C VAL A 19 -0.80 3.79 6.89
N GLU A 20 -1.74 4.74 6.93
CA GLU A 20 -3.17 4.44 6.86
C GLU A 20 -3.60 4.18 5.41
N VAL A 21 -4.32 3.09 5.15
CA VAL A 21 -4.87 2.78 3.82
C VAL A 21 -6.21 3.50 3.63
N LEU A 22 -6.25 4.41 2.65
CA LEU A 22 -7.47 5.10 2.24
C LEU A 22 -8.19 4.36 1.12
N ALA A 23 -7.44 3.83 0.15
CA ALA A 23 -7.96 3.06 -0.97
C ALA A 23 -6.89 2.09 -1.48
N LEU A 24 -7.34 1.02 -2.14
CA LEU A 24 -6.53 -0.09 -2.67
C LEU A 24 -7.47 -0.81 -3.62
N ASP A 25 -7.12 -0.78 -4.89
CA ASP A 25 -7.76 -1.48 -5.99
C ASP A 25 -6.71 -2.31 -6.74
N GLU A 26 -7.07 -2.86 -7.90
CA GLU A 26 -6.16 -3.70 -8.71
C GLU A 26 -4.95 -2.98 -9.34
N ARG A 27 -4.85 -1.65 -9.21
CA ARG A 27 -3.80 -0.84 -9.87
C ARG A 27 -3.19 0.19 -8.94
N VAL A 28 -3.90 0.63 -7.93
CA VAL A 28 -3.56 1.79 -7.12
C VAL A 28 -3.76 1.49 -5.64
N LEU A 29 -2.80 1.93 -4.82
CA LEU A 29 -2.89 2.00 -3.38
C LEU A 29 -2.77 3.47 -2.95
N LYS A 30 -3.78 4.00 -2.26
CA LYS A 30 -3.76 5.35 -1.68
C LYS A 30 -3.60 5.25 -0.18
N VAL A 31 -2.64 6.00 0.34
CA VAL A 31 -2.32 6.00 1.77
C VAL A 31 -2.31 7.42 2.32
N ALA A 32 -2.75 7.58 3.56
CA ALA A 32 -2.58 8.82 4.30
C ALA A 32 -1.21 8.83 4.97
N VAL A 33 -0.54 9.97 4.86
CA VAL A 33 0.70 10.27 5.59
C VAL A 33 0.53 11.65 6.23
N PRO A 34 1.41 12.08 7.14
CA PRO A 34 1.27 13.39 7.77
C PRO A 34 1.12 14.51 6.73
N ASN A 35 0.00 15.22 6.79
CA ASN A 35 -0.34 16.37 5.94
C ASN A 35 -0.52 16.10 4.44
N THR A 36 -0.53 14.85 3.97
CA THR A 36 -0.76 14.55 2.55
C THR A 36 -1.29 13.14 2.29
N ILE A 37 -1.73 12.89 1.06
CA ILE A 37 -2.16 11.60 0.56
C ILE A 37 -1.21 11.20 -0.56
N VAL A 38 -0.68 9.98 -0.48
CA VAL A 38 0.25 9.46 -1.48
C VAL A 38 -0.37 8.30 -2.23
N GLN A 39 -0.13 8.27 -3.54
CA GLN A 39 -0.60 7.23 -4.43
C GLN A 39 0.58 6.35 -4.85
N PHE A 40 0.43 5.06 -4.61
CA PHE A 40 1.33 4.01 -5.04
C PHE A 40 0.69 3.28 -6.22
N SER A 41 1.49 2.97 -7.24
CA SER A 41 1.02 2.25 -8.43
C SER A 41 1.48 0.80 -8.37
N LEU A 42 0.66 -0.11 -8.86
CA LEU A 42 1.03 -1.51 -8.99
C LEU A 42 2.19 -1.65 -9.98
N PHE A 43 3.32 -2.14 -9.50
CA PHE A 43 4.50 -2.34 -10.34
C PHE A 43 4.34 -3.60 -11.21
N ARG A 44 4.96 -3.57 -12.39
CA ARG A 44 4.73 -4.44 -13.58
C ARG A 44 5.15 -5.91 -13.42
N ARG A 45 4.79 -6.56 -12.30
CA ARG A 45 4.65 -8.04 -12.14
C ARG A 45 3.50 -8.41 -11.18
N GLY A 46 2.60 -7.46 -10.87
CA GLY A 46 1.34 -7.72 -10.18
C GLY A 46 1.44 -8.12 -8.70
N ARG A 47 2.61 -7.98 -8.07
CA ARG A 47 2.83 -8.47 -6.70
C ARG A 47 3.25 -7.39 -5.71
N ALA A 48 3.44 -6.15 -6.14
CA ALA A 48 3.85 -5.07 -5.26
C ALA A 48 3.38 -3.71 -5.77
N TYR A 49 2.98 -2.85 -4.83
CA TYR A 49 2.76 -1.43 -5.06
C TYR A 49 4.03 -0.66 -4.74
N GLU A 50 4.40 0.27 -5.61
CA GLU A 50 5.55 1.14 -5.43
C GLU A 50 5.16 2.61 -5.61
N GLY A 51 5.80 3.47 -4.85
CA GLY A 51 5.53 4.90 -4.84
C GLY A 51 6.62 5.66 -4.12
N ALA A 52 6.68 6.96 -4.40
CA ALA A 52 7.63 7.86 -3.76
C ALA A 52 6.97 8.58 -2.58
N LEU A 53 7.66 8.63 -1.45
CA LEU A 53 7.29 9.41 -0.26
C LEU A 53 8.55 10.11 0.26
N GLY A 54 8.49 11.45 0.38
CA GLY A 54 9.60 12.23 0.93
C GLY A 54 10.93 12.05 0.19
N GLY A 55 10.89 11.82 -1.12
CA GLY A 55 12.09 11.58 -1.95
C GLY A 55 12.66 10.16 -1.87
N ARG A 56 12.00 9.23 -1.17
CA ARG A 56 12.39 7.81 -1.10
C ARG A 56 11.36 6.93 -1.78
N ILE A 57 11.80 5.76 -2.24
CA ILE A 57 10.92 4.77 -2.84
C ILE A 57 10.50 3.75 -1.78
N PHE A 58 9.20 3.58 -1.66
CA PHE A 58 8.60 2.61 -0.75
C PHE A 58 7.86 1.53 -1.54
N ARG A 59 7.84 0.33 -0.99
CA ARG A 59 7.17 -0.84 -1.57
C ARG A 59 6.21 -1.47 -0.57
N PHE A 60 5.04 -1.85 -1.04
CA PHE A 60 4.08 -2.69 -0.31
C PHE A 60 3.83 -3.99 -1.08
N MET A 61 3.99 -5.13 -0.41
CA MET A 61 3.63 -6.44 -0.95
C MET A 61 2.37 -6.94 -0.26
N PRO A 62 1.19 -6.87 -0.91
CA PRO A 62 -0.05 -7.34 -0.30
C PRO A 62 0.04 -8.84 -0.02
N THR A 63 -0.33 -9.25 1.19
CA THR A 63 -0.47 -10.66 1.53
C THR A 63 -1.82 -11.20 1.07
N ALA A 64 -1.98 -12.53 1.06
CA ALA A 64 -3.26 -13.16 0.77
C ALA A 64 -4.37 -12.69 1.74
N ALA A 65 -4.03 -12.34 2.98
CA ALA A 65 -4.97 -11.81 3.96
C ALA A 65 -5.46 -10.39 3.60
N ASP A 66 -4.56 -9.53 3.11
CA ASP A 66 -4.89 -8.16 2.66
C ASP A 66 -5.84 -8.18 1.46
N THR A 67 -5.66 -9.17 0.58
CA THR A 67 -6.47 -9.35 -0.64
C THR A 67 -7.85 -9.93 -0.32
N GLN A 68 -7.93 -10.92 0.58
CA GLN A 68 -9.20 -11.59 0.95
C GLN A 68 -10.17 -10.66 1.71
N LYS A 69 -9.65 -9.73 2.50
CA LYS A 69 -10.45 -8.74 3.24
C LYS A 69 -11.26 -7.85 2.28
N ARG A 70 -10.65 -7.48 1.15
CA ARG A 70 -11.24 -6.62 0.10
C ARG A 70 -12.31 -7.31 -0.75
N ILE A 71 -12.12 -8.59 -1.08
CA ILE A 71 -13.09 -9.36 -1.89
C ILE A 71 -14.42 -9.47 -1.15
N ARG A 72 -14.40 -9.62 0.18
CA ARG A 72 -15.63 -9.67 0.99
C ARG A 72 -16.37 -8.33 1.07
N GLU A 73 -15.65 -7.21 1.09
CA GLU A 73 -16.26 -5.87 1.15
C GLU A 73 -16.90 -5.43 -0.17
N ASN A 74 -16.36 -5.86 -1.32
CA ASN A 74 -16.94 -5.56 -2.63
C ASN A 74 -18.19 -6.40 -2.98
N ILE A 75 -18.46 -7.49 -2.25
CA ILE A 75 -19.65 -8.33 -2.47
C ILE A 75 -20.83 -7.87 -1.58
N GLN A 76 -20.59 -6.96 -0.63
CA GLN A 76 -21.61 -6.44 0.28
C GLN A 76 -22.12 -5.04 -0.06
N LYS A 77 -21.85 -4.51 -1.26
CA LYS A 77 -22.40 -3.24 -1.76
C LYS A 77 -23.37 -3.43 -2.91
#